data_AF-A0A2E5DYU2-F1
#
_entry.id   AF-A0A2E5DYU2-F1
#
_cell.length_a   1.000
_cell.length_b   1.000
_cell.length_c   1.000
_cell.angle_alpha   90.00
_cell.angle_beta   90.00
_cell.angle_gamma   90.00
#
_symmetry.space_group_name_H-M   'P 1'
#
loop_
_entity.id
_entity.type
_entity.pdbx_description
1 polymer ?
#
loop_
_entity_poly.entity_id
_entity_poly.type
_entity_poly.pdbx_seq_one_letter_code
_entity_poly.pdbx_strand_id
1 'polypeptide(L)'
;MSNRITIISLLAVVPATVALGHGSMGYPISRTYSGYLEGPENPESDAIQYAVDCGGTQPLYDWHQVANFFPGNASYQQDIPYEQEIPDGRLASGNNPIYYCYDAPRDDWPATQMTSGPTELTWAAWVIHNPSVFHVWITTPDWDPSMELNWDQMEELEVGPVSLIDNEYKFEVDIPEREGRHVLYCIWQRLDPAGEGFYSTSDIIFGSDDGNDDGSDDGNNDDGSDDGNNDDGSDDGNNDDGSDDGNNDDGDNDNDHDSQGPDTASLSLIDSWDGSWHGKVTVTNSNGTLPMLNWTLSWDGGPQFSSLWNGILSSEGDRTVVDNEHWNGYIEAGDSTSFEFIALGSWPPNMSNVTLNGFDIDLGDGSDDDAIGCNGDVNLDNVVDVLDLLLVLDNWNSTEPGNASDLDGDGVVAVGDILIILEGWGNCP
;
A
#
# COMPACT_ATOMS: atom_id res chain seq x y z
N MET A 1 19.99 63.41 26.78
CA MET A 1 19.39 62.70 25.64
C MET A 1 20.44 61.85 24.97
N SER A 2 20.43 60.54 25.19
CA SER A 2 20.99 59.54 24.28
C SER A 2 20.46 58.18 24.74
N ASN A 3 19.40 57.70 24.09
CA ASN A 3 18.88 56.35 24.32
C ASN A 3 19.57 55.42 23.31
N ARG A 4 20.25 54.40 23.83
CA ARG A 4 20.77 53.28 23.03
C ARG A 4 19.67 52.21 22.96
N ILE A 5 19.23 51.88 21.75
CA ILE A 5 18.33 50.76 21.47
C ILE A 5 19.22 49.57 21.12
N THR A 6 19.16 48.53 21.93
CA THR A 6 19.75 47.21 21.63
C THR A 6 18.69 46.39 20.90
N ILE A 7 18.94 46.04 19.64
CA ILE A 7 18.11 45.11 18.86
C ILE A 7 18.67 43.72 19.12
N ILE A 8 17.86 42.84 19.73
CA ILE A 8 18.13 41.41 19.84
C ILE A 8 17.41 40.75 18.66
N SER A 9 18.17 40.31 17.66
CA SER A 9 17.65 39.46 16.59
C SER A 9 17.40 38.06 17.15
N LEU A 10 16.13 37.65 17.17
CA LEU A 10 15.73 36.28 17.46
C LEU A 10 15.90 35.47 16.17
N LEU A 11 16.87 34.56 16.14
CA LEU A 11 17.06 33.62 15.04
C LEU A 11 16.01 32.50 15.21
N ALA A 12 14.98 32.47 14.36
CA ALA A 12 14.05 31.36 14.29
C ALA A 12 14.75 30.20 13.57
N VAL A 13 15.11 29.16 14.32
CA VAL A 13 15.47 27.86 13.76
C VAL A 13 14.15 27.17 13.43
N VAL A 14 13.81 27.09 12.15
CA VAL A 14 12.72 26.24 11.67
C VAL A 14 13.28 24.82 11.61
N PRO A 15 12.72 23.83 12.32
CA PRO A 15 13.09 22.44 12.07
C PRO A 15 12.62 22.10 10.65
N ALA A 16 13.56 21.73 9.78
CA ALA A 16 13.22 21.07 8.53
C ALA A 16 12.65 19.71 8.90
N THR A 17 11.34 19.53 8.74
CA THR A 17 10.74 18.20 8.70
C THR A 17 11.31 17.52 7.47
N VAL A 18 12.12 16.49 7.69
CA VAL A 18 12.49 15.55 6.62
C VAL A 18 11.19 14.92 6.15
N ALA A 19 10.71 15.34 4.98
CA ALA A 19 9.72 14.55 4.26
C ALA A 19 10.44 13.25 3.93
N LEU A 20 10.03 12.13 4.53
CA LEU A 20 10.59 10.82 4.22
C LEU A 20 9.82 10.27 3.03
N GLY A 21 10.52 10.05 1.92
CA GLY A 21 10.03 9.12 0.91
C GLY A 21 10.18 7.70 1.36
N HIS A 22 9.33 6.85 0.86
CA HIS A 22 9.37 5.45 1.22
C HIS A 22 8.88 4.66 0.03
N GLY A 23 9.63 3.66 -0.39
CA GLY A 23 9.24 2.71 -1.41
C GLY A 23 10.36 1.74 -1.75
N SER A 24 10.04 0.75 -2.56
CA SER A 24 11.00 -0.21 -3.10
C SER A 24 10.46 -0.78 -4.42
N MET A 25 11.23 -1.60 -5.12
CA MET A 25 10.73 -2.29 -6.30
C MET A 25 9.57 -3.22 -5.95
N GLY A 26 8.45 -3.05 -6.64
CA GLY A 26 7.28 -3.93 -6.58
C GLY A 26 7.39 -5.08 -7.60
N TYR A 27 7.87 -4.78 -8.81
CA TYR A 27 8.14 -5.79 -9.84
C TYR A 27 9.41 -5.46 -10.66
N PRO A 28 10.39 -6.38 -10.73
CA PRO A 28 10.50 -7.58 -9.89
C PRO A 28 10.67 -7.18 -8.41
N ILE A 29 10.10 -7.97 -7.51
CA ILE A 29 10.05 -7.63 -6.09
C ILE A 29 11.45 -7.52 -5.47
N SER A 30 11.66 -6.55 -4.59
CA SER A 30 12.95 -6.34 -3.92
C SER A 30 13.17 -7.31 -2.76
N ARG A 31 14.43 -7.49 -2.33
CA ARG A 31 14.82 -8.31 -1.16
C ARG A 31 14.10 -7.90 0.12
N THR A 32 14.01 -6.60 0.39
CA THR A 32 13.38 -6.10 1.62
C THR A 32 11.87 -6.23 1.55
N TYR A 33 11.27 -5.99 0.38
CA TYR A 33 9.83 -6.10 0.23
C TYR A 33 9.38 -7.57 0.24
N SER A 34 10.11 -8.47 -0.42
CA SER A 34 9.83 -9.91 -0.34
C SER A 34 9.94 -10.43 1.09
N GLY A 35 11.00 -10.04 1.83
CA GLY A 35 11.15 -10.42 3.23
C GLY A 35 10.05 -9.87 4.14
N TYR A 36 9.53 -8.68 3.87
CA TYR A 36 8.35 -8.17 4.56
C TYR A 36 7.11 -9.03 4.30
N LEU A 37 6.88 -9.45 3.05
CA LEU A 37 5.75 -10.30 2.68
C LEU A 37 5.86 -11.73 3.23
N GLU A 38 7.06 -12.27 3.41
CA GLU A 38 7.28 -13.55 4.11
C GLU A 38 6.93 -13.47 5.61
N GLY A 39 6.93 -12.27 6.19
CA GLY A 39 6.68 -12.04 7.61
C GLY A 39 7.98 -11.88 8.40
N PRO A 40 8.31 -10.66 8.87
CA PRO A 40 9.61 -10.37 9.49
C PRO A 40 9.96 -11.23 10.71
N GLU A 41 8.96 -11.67 11.48
CA GLU A 41 9.16 -12.45 12.71
C GLU A 41 9.41 -13.94 12.47
N ASN A 42 9.02 -14.46 11.30
CA ASN A 42 9.19 -15.87 10.94
C ASN A 42 9.26 -16.03 9.40
N PRO A 43 10.30 -15.49 8.75
CA PRO A 43 10.44 -15.57 7.30
C PRO A 43 10.72 -17.01 6.86
N GLU A 44 10.30 -17.33 5.64
CA GLU A 44 10.40 -18.69 5.09
C GLU A 44 11.80 -18.94 4.48
N SER A 45 12.34 -17.96 3.75
CA SER A 45 13.56 -18.12 2.97
C SER A 45 14.82 -18.04 3.83
N ASP A 46 15.76 -18.96 3.63
CA ASP A 46 17.04 -19.02 4.37
C ASP A 46 17.84 -17.71 4.29
N ALA A 47 17.82 -17.03 3.14
CA ALA A 47 18.48 -15.74 2.96
C ALA A 47 17.85 -14.62 3.80
N ILE A 48 16.50 -14.61 3.92
CA ILE A 48 15.76 -13.61 4.70
C ILE A 48 15.90 -13.92 6.20
N GLN A 49 15.83 -15.19 6.60
CA GLN A 49 16.15 -15.62 7.97
C GLN A 49 17.56 -15.17 8.38
N TYR A 50 18.56 -15.35 7.50
CA TYR A 50 19.91 -14.85 7.74
C TYR A 50 19.94 -13.32 7.94
N ALA A 51 19.24 -12.57 7.09
CA ALA A 51 19.21 -11.11 7.17
C ALA A 51 18.58 -10.64 8.50
N VAL A 52 17.50 -11.29 8.94
CA VAL A 52 16.83 -11.04 10.22
C VAL A 52 17.73 -11.42 11.40
N ASP A 53 18.39 -12.56 11.38
CA ASP A 53 19.33 -12.97 12.44
C ASP A 53 20.51 -12.01 12.57
N CYS A 54 20.95 -11.43 11.45
CA CYS A 54 22.05 -10.49 11.38
C CYS A 54 21.64 -9.06 11.80
N GLY A 55 20.51 -8.56 11.31
CA GLY A 55 20.11 -7.14 11.36
C GLY A 55 18.86 -6.84 12.20
N GLY A 56 18.17 -7.87 12.70
CA GLY A 56 16.86 -7.78 13.33
C GLY A 56 15.70 -7.70 12.33
N THR A 57 14.47 -7.67 12.86
CA THR A 57 13.24 -7.63 12.05
C THR A 57 12.88 -6.22 11.55
N GLN A 58 13.32 -5.18 12.27
CA GLN A 58 12.98 -3.78 11.98
C GLN A 58 13.26 -3.34 10.53
N PRO A 59 14.40 -3.70 9.88
CA PRO A 59 14.64 -3.34 8.48
C PRO A 59 13.57 -3.88 7.50
N LEU A 60 12.90 -4.99 7.81
CA LEU A 60 11.79 -5.49 6.98
C LEU A 60 10.48 -4.75 7.27
N TYR A 61 10.23 -4.30 8.50
CA TYR A 61 9.10 -3.39 8.75
C TYR A 61 9.30 -2.04 8.04
N ASP A 62 10.55 -1.60 7.95
CA ASP A 62 10.97 -0.42 7.20
C ASP A 62 11.44 -0.80 5.79
N TRP A 63 10.84 -1.84 5.15
CA TRP A 63 11.29 -2.36 3.84
C TRP A 63 11.39 -1.28 2.75
N HIS A 64 10.59 -0.23 2.91
CA HIS A 64 10.46 0.92 2.04
C HIS A 64 11.49 2.04 2.34
N GLN A 65 12.44 1.86 3.28
CA GLN A 65 13.36 2.92 3.74
C GLN A 65 14.85 2.57 3.55
N VAL A 66 15.20 1.76 2.55
CA VAL A 66 16.59 1.60 2.14
C VAL A 66 17.05 2.90 1.49
N ALA A 67 17.51 3.85 2.31
CA ALA A 67 17.71 5.24 1.92
C ALA A 67 19.11 5.76 2.29
N ASN A 68 19.57 6.74 1.53
CA ASN A 68 20.84 7.46 1.69
C ASN A 68 20.71 8.85 1.06
N PHE A 69 21.48 9.82 1.54
CA PHE A 69 21.24 11.23 1.25
C PHE A 69 22.42 11.86 0.51
N PHE A 70 22.10 12.52 -0.60
CA PHE A 70 23.02 13.30 -1.42
C PHE A 70 22.58 14.77 -1.51
N PRO A 71 22.76 15.57 -0.43
CA PRO A 71 22.35 16.96 -0.41
C PRO A 71 23.03 17.76 -1.51
N GLY A 72 22.24 18.45 -2.32
CA GLY A 72 22.77 19.12 -3.50
C GLY A 72 21.72 19.91 -4.26
N ASN A 73 22.05 20.21 -5.51
CA ASN A 73 21.09 20.74 -6.47
C ASN A 73 20.64 19.62 -7.42
N ALA A 74 19.50 19.81 -8.07
CA ALA A 74 18.92 18.84 -8.98
C ALA A 74 19.87 18.40 -10.11
N SER A 75 20.77 19.27 -10.59
CA SER A 75 21.72 18.90 -11.65
C SER A 75 22.82 17.95 -11.18
N TYR A 76 23.19 17.99 -9.89
CA TYR A 76 24.08 16.99 -9.31
C TYR A 76 23.32 15.69 -9.02
N GLN A 77 22.09 15.81 -8.50
CA GLN A 77 21.27 14.66 -8.13
C GLN A 77 20.77 13.84 -9.31
N GLN A 78 20.70 14.45 -10.50
CA GLN A 78 20.36 13.75 -11.74
C GLN A 78 21.46 12.79 -12.21
N ASP A 79 22.72 13.05 -11.86
CA ASP A 79 23.89 12.32 -12.37
C ASP A 79 24.92 12.08 -11.24
N ILE A 80 24.44 11.55 -10.11
CA ILE A 80 25.32 11.24 -8.97
C ILE A 80 26.31 10.16 -9.39
N PRO A 81 27.62 10.31 -9.11
CA PRO A 81 28.59 9.24 -9.36
C PRO A 81 28.47 8.16 -8.27
N TYR A 82 27.39 7.37 -8.31
CA TYR A 82 27.06 6.40 -7.26
C TYR A 82 28.20 5.41 -6.98
N GLU A 83 28.96 5.02 -7.99
CA GLU A 83 30.17 4.19 -7.88
C GLU A 83 31.26 4.76 -6.94
N GLN A 84 31.26 6.08 -6.72
CA GLN A 84 32.21 6.75 -5.82
C GLN A 84 31.65 6.93 -4.40
N GLU A 85 30.33 6.88 -4.26
CA GLU A 85 29.60 7.20 -3.02
C GLU A 85 29.06 5.94 -2.30
N ILE A 86 28.77 4.90 -3.05
CA ILE A 86 28.29 3.59 -2.59
C ILE A 86 29.39 2.58 -2.90
N PRO A 87 30.16 2.12 -1.89
CA PRO A 87 31.22 1.14 -2.12
C PRO A 87 30.70 -0.19 -2.70
N ASP A 88 31.57 -0.94 -3.35
CA ASP A 88 31.29 -2.35 -3.67
C ASP A 88 30.90 -3.12 -2.40
N GLY A 89 29.98 -4.08 -2.56
CA GLY A 89 29.39 -4.82 -1.45
C GLY A 89 28.43 -4.00 -0.58
N ARG A 90 28.03 -2.79 -1.01
CA ARG A 90 27.07 -1.91 -0.32
C ARG A 90 25.89 -1.47 -1.17
N LEU A 91 25.70 -2.08 -2.33
CA LEU A 91 24.63 -1.70 -3.25
C LEU A 91 23.26 -2.04 -2.64
N ALA A 92 23.07 -3.25 -2.10
CA ALA A 92 21.77 -3.67 -1.57
C ALA A 92 21.32 -2.90 -0.33
N SER A 93 22.28 -2.43 0.47
CA SER A 93 22.00 -1.52 1.58
C SER A 93 21.92 -0.05 1.18
N GLY A 94 22.25 0.33 -0.05
CA GLY A 94 22.41 1.74 -0.42
C GLY A 94 23.51 2.46 0.38
N ASN A 95 24.49 1.71 0.90
CA ASN A 95 25.46 2.16 1.90
C ASN A 95 24.83 2.64 3.23
N ASN A 96 23.59 2.22 3.52
CA ASN A 96 22.93 2.47 4.79
C ASN A 96 23.30 1.36 5.81
N PRO A 97 23.90 1.73 6.96
CA PRO A 97 24.34 0.74 7.95
C PRO A 97 23.20 -0.03 8.62
N ILE A 98 21.93 0.37 8.46
CA ILE A 98 20.77 -0.39 8.98
C ILE A 98 20.53 -1.66 8.12
N TYR A 99 20.78 -1.57 6.82
CA TYR A 99 20.47 -2.63 5.85
C TYR A 99 21.68 -3.45 5.44
N TYR A 100 22.80 -3.35 6.17
CA TYR A 100 24.07 -3.98 5.79
C TYR A 100 24.01 -5.52 5.66
N CYS A 101 23.03 -6.17 6.30
CA CYS A 101 22.84 -7.62 6.22
C CYS A 101 22.21 -8.07 4.89
N TYR A 102 21.53 -7.17 4.18
CA TYR A 102 20.97 -7.42 2.85
C TYR A 102 22.04 -7.39 1.74
N ASP A 103 23.25 -6.94 2.06
CA ASP A 103 24.43 -7.02 1.19
C ASP A 103 25.04 -8.44 1.11
N ALA A 104 24.51 -9.41 1.87
CA ALA A 104 25.12 -10.73 1.97
C ALA A 104 25.22 -11.43 0.59
N PRO A 105 26.41 -11.92 0.21
CA PRO A 105 26.62 -12.60 -1.07
C PRO A 105 26.07 -14.02 -0.99
N ARG A 106 24.80 -14.17 -1.35
CA ARG A 106 24.08 -15.44 -1.33
C ARG A 106 23.36 -15.66 -2.67
N ASP A 107 23.30 -16.92 -3.09
CA ASP A 107 22.65 -17.36 -4.32
C ASP A 107 21.23 -17.91 -4.09
N ASP A 108 20.72 -17.81 -2.86
CA ASP A 108 19.40 -18.31 -2.43
C ASP A 108 18.44 -17.19 -1.98
N TRP A 109 18.72 -15.93 -2.28
CA TRP A 109 17.73 -14.86 -2.12
C TRP A 109 16.46 -15.16 -2.95
N PRO A 110 15.25 -14.87 -2.46
CA PRO A 110 14.03 -15.03 -3.27
C PRO A 110 14.15 -14.31 -4.61
N ALA A 111 13.91 -15.02 -5.72
CA ALA A 111 14.13 -14.48 -7.07
C ALA A 111 12.85 -14.47 -7.90
N THR A 112 12.66 -13.40 -8.68
CA THR A 112 11.57 -13.31 -9.66
C THR A 112 11.98 -13.97 -10.97
N GLN A 113 11.18 -14.91 -11.47
CA GLN A 113 11.38 -15.48 -12.81
C GLN A 113 11.15 -14.40 -13.89
N MET A 114 12.12 -14.24 -14.79
CA MET A 114 12.09 -13.23 -15.84
C MET A 114 12.46 -13.77 -17.22
N THR A 115 12.20 -12.96 -18.25
CA THR A 115 12.61 -13.16 -19.64
C THR A 115 13.32 -11.91 -20.15
N SER A 116 14.29 -12.06 -21.05
CA SER A 116 14.94 -10.95 -21.75
C SER A 116 13.94 -10.16 -22.62
N GLY A 117 14.23 -8.88 -22.84
CA GLY A 117 13.46 -7.96 -23.70
C GLY A 117 12.73 -6.85 -22.93
N PRO A 118 11.85 -6.10 -23.63
CA PRO A 118 11.08 -5.01 -23.03
C PRO A 118 10.26 -5.48 -21.83
N THR A 119 10.48 -4.85 -20.69
CA THR A 119 9.84 -5.19 -19.42
C THR A 119 9.40 -3.92 -18.71
N GLU A 120 8.13 -3.86 -18.32
CA GLU A 120 7.65 -2.82 -17.41
C GLU A 120 8.05 -3.16 -15.98
N LEU A 121 8.79 -2.26 -15.35
CA LEU A 121 9.17 -2.33 -13.94
C LEU A 121 8.19 -1.50 -13.12
N THR A 122 7.92 -1.93 -11.89
CA THR A 122 7.13 -1.15 -10.94
C THR A 122 7.93 -0.83 -9.68
N TRP A 123 7.81 0.40 -9.23
CA TRP A 123 8.28 0.84 -7.92
C TRP A 123 7.06 1.17 -7.06
N ALA A 124 6.84 0.37 -6.01
CA ALA A 124 5.80 0.62 -5.02
C ALA A 124 6.22 1.79 -4.13
N ALA A 125 5.60 2.94 -4.32
CA ALA A 125 5.87 4.14 -3.54
C ALA A 125 4.87 4.26 -2.40
N TRP A 126 5.31 3.97 -1.18
CA TRP A 126 4.55 4.28 0.02
C TRP A 126 4.31 5.79 0.12
N VAL A 127 5.34 6.63 -0.11
CA VAL A 127 5.18 8.08 -0.21
C VAL A 127 5.79 8.54 -1.53
N ILE A 128 4.97 9.15 -2.38
CA ILE A 128 5.36 9.71 -3.68
C ILE A 128 6.29 10.94 -3.50
N HIS A 129 7.36 11.01 -4.28
CA HIS A 129 8.27 12.17 -4.34
C HIS A 129 8.55 12.59 -5.77
N ASN A 130 8.19 13.84 -6.08
CA ASN A 130 8.51 14.49 -7.34
C ASN A 130 9.01 15.93 -7.07
N PRO A 131 9.96 16.46 -7.86
CA PRO A 131 10.64 15.80 -8.98
C PRO A 131 11.66 14.75 -8.53
N SER A 132 11.80 13.68 -9.31
CA SER A 132 12.75 12.59 -9.08
C SER A 132 13.26 11.99 -10.40
N VAL A 133 14.31 11.17 -10.32
CA VAL A 133 14.80 10.33 -11.43
C VAL A 133 14.97 8.89 -10.97
N PHE A 134 14.86 7.96 -11.92
CA PHE A 134 15.12 6.54 -11.72
C PHE A 134 16.35 6.14 -12.52
N HIS A 135 17.21 5.34 -11.91
CA HIS A 135 18.30 4.64 -12.58
C HIS A 135 18.17 3.14 -12.32
N VAL A 136 18.49 2.33 -13.32
CA VAL A 136 18.38 0.88 -13.24
C VAL A 136 19.66 0.27 -13.76
N TRP A 137 20.18 -0.73 -13.06
CA TRP A 137 21.30 -1.55 -13.48
C TRP A 137 20.94 -3.02 -13.40
N ILE A 138 21.60 -3.83 -14.22
CA ILE A 138 21.57 -5.29 -14.15
C ILE A 138 22.99 -5.84 -14.08
N THR A 139 23.20 -6.91 -13.32
CA THR A 139 24.50 -7.60 -13.29
C THR A 139 24.95 -8.08 -14.68
N THR A 140 26.25 -8.10 -14.95
CA THR A 140 26.83 -8.61 -16.21
C THR A 140 26.62 -10.13 -16.37
N PRO A 141 26.68 -10.68 -17.59
CA PRO A 141 26.48 -12.12 -17.82
C PRO A 141 27.47 -13.06 -17.11
N ASP A 142 28.64 -12.54 -16.72
CA ASP A 142 29.71 -13.28 -16.04
C ASP A 142 29.76 -13.03 -14.53
N TRP A 143 28.77 -12.34 -13.97
CA TRP A 143 28.62 -12.17 -12.52
C TRP A 143 28.34 -13.52 -11.83
N ASP A 144 29.02 -13.76 -10.71
CA ASP A 144 28.85 -14.95 -9.88
C ASP A 144 27.88 -14.62 -8.72
N PRO A 145 26.71 -15.28 -8.63
CA PRO A 145 25.73 -15.01 -7.59
C PRO A 145 26.19 -15.25 -6.15
N SER A 146 27.29 -15.98 -5.96
CA SER A 146 27.92 -16.20 -4.65
C SER A 146 28.90 -15.09 -4.24
N MET A 147 29.06 -14.05 -5.07
CA MET A 147 29.96 -12.92 -4.84
C MET A 147 29.19 -11.63 -4.53
N GLU A 148 29.87 -10.69 -3.86
CA GLU A 148 29.31 -9.37 -3.57
C GLU A 148 28.99 -8.59 -4.86
N LEU A 149 27.89 -7.85 -4.85
CA LEU A 149 27.57 -6.90 -5.92
C LEU A 149 28.65 -5.81 -5.97
N ASN A 150 29.09 -5.46 -7.17
CA ASN A 150 30.14 -4.47 -7.40
C ASN A 150 29.85 -3.70 -8.69
N TRP A 151 30.23 -2.42 -8.73
CA TRP A 151 29.89 -1.53 -9.85
C TRP A 151 30.52 -1.94 -11.17
N ASP A 152 31.71 -2.55 -11.15
CA ASP A 152 32.40 -3.06 -12.35
C ASP A 152 31.60 -4.17 -13.06
N GLN A 153 30.69 -4.85 -12.36
CA GLN A 153 29.81 -5.89 -12.89
C GLN A 153 28.34 -5.45 -12.95
N MET A 154 28.06 -4.15 -12.95
CA MET A 154 26.72 -3.59 -13.19
C MET A 154 26.66 -2.89 -14.55
N GLU A 155 25.64 -3.21 -15.35
CA GLU A 155 25.33 -2.56 -16.62
C GLU A 155 24.11 -1.66 -16.43
N GLU A 156 24.26 -0.33 -16.62
CA GLU A 156 23.14 0.62 -16.54
C GLU A 156 22.21 0.44 -17.75
N LEU A 157 20.91 0.42 -17.48
CA LEU A 157 19.85 0.31 -18.47
C LEU A 157 19.20 1.67 -18.71
N GLU A 158 18.82 1.91 -19.96
CA GLU A 158 18.05 3.10 -20.32
C GLU A 158 16.63 2.98 -19.75
N VAL A 159 16.26 3.93 -18.90
CA VAL A 159 14.92 4.01 -18.30
C VAL A 159 14.00 4.76 -19.25
N GLY A 160 12.90 4.10 -19.63
CA GLY A 160 11.84 4.70 -20.44
C GLY A 160 11.08 5.82 -19.70
N PRO A 161 10.05 6.40 -20.34
CA PRO A 161 9.19 7.39 -19.68
C PRO A 161 8.60 6.84 -18.39
N VAL A 162 8.83 7.56 -17.29
CA VAL A 162 8.26 7.22 -15.98
C VAL A 162 6.84 7.78 -15.89
N SER A 163 5.90 6.90 -15.59
CA SER A 163 4.52 7.25 -15.24
C SER A 163 4.27 6.94 -13.78
N LEU A 164 3.34 7.66 -13.16
CA LEU A 164 2.84 7.38 -11.81
C LEU A 164 1.37 7.04 -11.97
N ILE A 165 0.99 5.82 -11.61
CA ILE A 165 -0.39 5.34 -11.62
C ILE A 165 -0.65 4.87 -10.20
N ASP A 166 -1.64 5.47 -9.56
CA ASP A 166 -1.90 5.30 -8.13
C ASP A 166 -0.63 5.61 -7.30
N ASN A 167 -0.16 4.64 -6.53
CA ASN A 167 1.07 4.72 -5.73
C ASN A 167 2.23 3.92 -6.34
N GLU A 168 2.18 3.61 -7.63
CA GLU A 168 3.25 2.90 -8.33
C GLU A 168 3.87 3.76 -9.43
N TYR A 169 5.19 3.94 -9.38
CA TYR A 169 5.91 4.39 -10.56
C TYR A 169 6.10 3.21 -11.52
N LYS A 170 5.79 3.44 -12.79
CA LYS A 170 5.92 2.44 -13.86
C LYS A 170 6.79 2.99 -14.97
N PHE A 171 7.76 2.18 -15.40
CA PHE A 171 8.68 2.53 -16.47
C PHE A 171 9.19 1.27 -17.17
N GLU A 172 9.35 1.35 -18.49
CA GLU A 172 9.89 0.27 -19.30
C GLU A 172 11.42 0.32 -19.34
N VAL A 173 12.06 -0.85 -19.28
CA VAL A 173 13.47 -1.05 -19.61
C VAL A 173 13.59 -2.20 -20.62
N ASP A 174 14.67 -2.25 -21.40
CA ASP A 174 14.99 -3.39 -22.25
C ASP A 174 15.99 -4.31 -21.51
N ILE A 175 15.51 -5.45 -21.03
CA ILE A 175 16.34 -6.41 -20.29
C ILE A 175 17.25 -7.15 -21.28
N PRO A 176 18.59 -7.03 -21.18
CA PRO A 176 19.50 -7.71 -22.08
C PRO A 176 19.45 -9.23 -21.90
N GLU A 177 19.96 -9.97 -22.88
CA GLU A 177 20.06 -11.43 -22.76
C GLU A 177 20.87 -11.85 -21.52
N ARG A 178 20.28 -12.74 -20.72
CA ARG A 178 20.80 -13.30 -19.48
C ARG A 178 20.35 -14.74 -19.30
N GLU A 179 21.12 -15.52 -18.53
CA GLU A 179 20.81 -16.91 -18.18
C GLU A 179 21.12 -17.13 -16.69
N GLY A 180 20.29 -17.89 -15.99
CA GLY A 180 20.48 -18.15 -14.56
C GLY A 180 20.18 -16.91 -13.70
N ARG A 181 20.80 -16.86 -12.51
CA ARG A 181 20.52 -15.86 -11.48
C ARG A 181 21.27 -14.55 -11.74
N HIS A 182 20.56 -13.44 -11.63
CA HIS A 182 21.05 -12.09 -11.77
C HIS A 182 20.38 -11.16 -10.75
N VAL A 183 20.86 -9.92 -10.69
CA VAL A 183 20.27 -8.88 -9.87
C VAL A 183 19.93 -7.67 -10.72
N LEU A 184 18.71 -7.15 -10.54
CA LEU A 184 18.33 -5.80 -10.92
C LEU A 184 18.50 -4.87 -9.72
N TYR A 185 19.16 -3.74 -9.94
CA TYR A 185 19.39 -2.71 -8.95
C TYR A 185 18.75 -1.42 -9.43
N CYS A 186 17.84 -0.86 -8.64
CA CYS A 186 17.12 0.36 -8.99
C CYS A 186 17.34 1.43 -7.93
N ILE A 187 17.61 2.66 -8.38
CA ILE A 187 17.72 3.83 -7.52
C ILE A 187 16.62 4.83 -7.89
N TRP A 188 15.84 5.23 -6.90
CA TRP A 188 14.90 6.34 -6.99
C TRP A 188 15.47 7.57 -6.27
N GLN A 189 15.92 8.56 -7.03
CA GLN A 189 16.62 9.73 -6.49
C GLN A 189 15.75 10.98 -6.54
N ARG A 190 15.51 11.58 -5.38
CA ARG A 190 14.77 12.85 -5.27
C ARG A 190 15.63 14.02 -5.75
N LEU A 191 14.99 14.96 -6.44
CA LEU A 191 15.62 16.18 -6.94
C LEU A 191 15.22 17.39 -6.08
N ASP A 192 15.71 17.42 -4.84
CA ASP A 192 15.44 18.47 -3.86
C ASP A 192 16.65 18.73 -2.95
N PRO A 193 16.64 19.78 -2.10
CA PRO A 193 17.80 20.09 -1.26
C PRO A 193 18.25 19.00 -0.29
N ALA A 194 17.36 18.07 0.12
CA ALA A 194 17.73 16.95 0.97
C ALA A 194 18.44 15.86 0.17
N GLY A 195 18.01 15.63 -1.07
CA GLY A 195 18.64 14.69 -1.98
C GLY A 195 18.57 13.24 -1.51
N GLU A 196 17.49 12.87 -0.83
CA GLU A 196 17.26 11.49 -0.42
C GLU A 196 17.08 10.60 -1.66
N GLY A 197 17.84 9.51 -1.73
CA GLY A 197 17.68 8.44 -2.70
C GLY A 197 17.26 7.15 -2.01
N PHE A 198 16.53 6.31 -2.73
CA PHE A 198 16.09 4.98 -2.30
C PHE A 198 16.73 3.92 -3.18
N TYR A 199 17.18 2.84 -2.58
CA TYR A 199 17.98 1.80 -3.24
C TYR A 199 17.27 0.47 -3.12
N SER A 200 17.08 -0.21 -4.23
CA SER A 200 16.33 -1.46 -4.27
C SER A 200 17.08 -2.50 -5.06
N THR A 201 17.18 -3.69 -4.49
CA THR A 201 17.81 -4.86 -5.12
C THR A 201 16.77 -5.94 -5.28
N SER A 202 16.56 -6.40 -6.50
CA SER A 202 15.64 -7.48 -6.85
C SER A 202 16.44 -8.61 -7.46
N ASP A 203 16.44 -9.78 -6.84
CA ASP A 203 17.03 -10.98 -7.42
C ASP A 203 16.09 -11.55 -8.48
N ILE A 204 16.65 -11.98 -9.60
CA ILE A 204 15.90 -12.44 -10.76
C ILE A 204 16.57 -13.67 -11.36
N ILE A 205 15.79 -14.49 -12.07
CA ILE A 205 16.30 -15.72 -12.68
C ILE A 205 15.74 -15.89 -14.10
N PHE A 206 16.62 -16.28 -15.04
CA PHE A 206 16.30 -16.50 -16.45
C PHE A 206 16.49 -17.96 -16.84
N GLY A 207 15.60 -18.49 -17.67
CA GLY A 207 15.62 -19.89 -18.10
C GLY A 207 14.56 -20.74 -17.40
N SER A 208 14.53 -22.04 -17.67
CA SER A 208 13.59 -22.97 -17.03
C SER A 208 13.99 -23.18 -15.57
N ASP A 209 13.03 -23.09 -14.64
CA ASP A 209 13.19 -23.52 -13.25
C ASP A 209 13.82 -24.92 -13.17
N ASP A 210 15.08 -25.00 -12.77
CA ASP A 210 15.57 -26.18 -12.03
C ASP A 210 15.01 -26.01 -10.62
N GLY A 211 13.74 -26.40 -10.46
CA GLY A 211 12.94 -26.15 -9.27
C GLY A 211 13.72 -26.35 -7.98
N ASN A 212 13.97 -25.24 -7.28
CA ASN A 212 14.30 -25.27 -5.86
C ASN A 212 12.98 -25.45 -5.10
N ASP A 213 12.36 -26.59 -5.36
CA ASP A 213 11.47 -27.27 -4.43
C ASP A 213 12.36 -27.57 -3.21
N ASP A 214 12.00 -27.04 -2.04
CA ASP A 214 12.59 -27.43 -0.77
C ASP A 214 12.21 -28.90 -0.49
N GLY A 215 12.89 -29.78 -1.22
CA GLY A 215 12.79 -31.21 -1.17
C GLY A 215 13.91 -31.74 -0.31
N SER A 216 13.56 -32.05 0.94
CA SER A 216 14.33 -32.98 1.76
C SER A 216 14.72 -34.22 0.93
N ASP A 217 16.02 -34.40 0.82
CA ASP A 217 16.81 -35.54 0.34
C ASP A 217 16.07 -36.89 0.28
N ASP A 218 16.09 -37.54 -0.89
CA ASP A 218 16.66 -38.89 -0.98
C ASP A 218 16.85 -39.32 -2.45
N GLY A 219 18.10 -39.25 -2.89
CA GLY A 219 18.75 -40.43 -3.47
C GLY A 219 18.50 -40.81 -4.93
N ASN A 220 19.49 -40.41 -5.74
CA ASN A 220 20.30 -41.30 -6.59
C ASN A 220 19.90 -41.48 -8.08
N ASN A 221 20.81 -41.02 -8.93
CA ASN A 221 20.94 -41.25 -10.38
C ASN A 221 20.79 -42.73 -10.78
N ASP A 222 20.07 -43.02 -11.88
CA ASP A 222 20.70 -43.58 -13.09
C ASP A 222 19.79 -43.48 -14.33
N ASP A 223 20.44 -43.31 -15.47
CA ASP A 223 19.97 -43.10 -16.83
C ASP A 223 19.46 -44.40 -17.50
N GLY A 224 18.42 -44.28 -18.34
CA GLY A 224 18.40 -44.97 -19.64
C GLY A 224 17.73 -46.34 -19.78
N SER A 225 16.51 -46.30 -20.31
CA SER A 225 16.02 -47.07 -21.49
C SER A 225 15.83 -48.60 -21.47
N ASP A 226 14.57 -48.96 -21.78
CA ASP A 226 14.12 -49.93 -22.79
C ASP A 226 13.73 -51.39 -22.42
N ASP A 227 12.55 -51.74 -22.93
CA ASP A 227 11.98 -53.04 -23.32
C ASP A 227 11.94 -54.25 -22.36
N GLY A 228 10.69 -54.76 -22.17
CA GLY A 228 10.44 -56.19 -22.38
C GLY A 228 9.76 -57.00 -21.26
N ASN A 229 8.44 -57.15 -21.41
CA ASN A 229 7.73 -58.44 -21.46
C ASN A 229 7.51 -59.30 -20.18
N ASN A 230 6.21 -59.56 -19.94
CA ASN A 230 5.56 -60.78 -19.39
C ASN A 230 5.85 -61.25 -17.94
N ASP A 231 4.76 -61.31 -17.17
CA ASP A 231 4.05 -62.55 -16.75
C ASP A 231 3.71 -62.62 -15.24
N ASP A 232 2.45 -63.00 -15.03
CA ASP A 232 1.93 -63.91 -13.99
C ASP A 232 1.79 -63.51 -12.50
N GLY A 233 0.66 -63.95 -11.93
CA GLY A 233 0.41 -64.16 -10.50
C GLY A 233 -0.31 -63.01 -9.78
N SER A 234 -1.64 -62.96 -9.75
CA SER A 234 -2.49 -63.66 -8.75
C SER A 234 -2.01 -63.45 -7.30
N ASP A 235 -2.75 -62.73 -6.46
CA ASP A 235 -3.56 -63.32 -5.37
C ASP A 235 -4.21 -62.25 -4.47
N ASP A 236 -5.53 -62.39 -4.33
CA ASP A 236 -6.42 -62.21 -3.17
C ASP A 236 -6.08 -61.24 -2.01
N GLY A 237 -7.10 -60.45 -1.63
CA GLY A 237 -7.11 -59.74 -0.35
C GLY A 237 -8.32 -58.85 -0.07
N ASN A 238 -9.52 -59.42 -0.10
CA ASN A 238 -10.80 -58.80 0.26
C ASN A 238 -10.85 -58.29 1.72
N ASN A 239 -11.49 -57.14 1.95
CA ASN A 239 -12.36 -56.77 3.09
C ASN A 239 -12.94 -55.37 2.75
N ASP A 240 -14.18 -55.23 2.26
CA ASP A 240 -15.44 -55.12 3.05
C ASP A 240 -15.25 -54.21 4.28
N ASP A 241 -15.91 -53.07 4.48
CA ASP A 241 -17.36 -52.72 4.45
C ASP A 241 -17.42 -51.73 5.64
N GLY A 242 -18.01 -50.53 5.64
CA GLY A 242 -18.87 -49.78 4.74
C GLY A 242 -19.49 -48.66 5.59
N SER A 243 -20.20 -47.75 4.92
CA SER A 243 -21.20 -46.81 5.49
C SER A 243 -20.68 -45.69 6.40
N ASP A 244 -21.23 -44.49 6.42
CA ASP A 244 -22.20 -43.74 5.62
C ASP A 244 -22.18 -42.35 6.28
N ASP A 245 -22.37 -41.31 5.50
CA ASP A 245 -22.99 -40.02 5.86
C ASP A 245 -22.50 -38.97 4.86
N GLY A 246 -23.33 -38.81 3.82
CA GLY A 246 -23.16 -37.76 2.84
C GLY A 246 -23.43 -36.37 3.40
N ASN A 247 -22.78 -35.39 2.80
CA ASN A 247 -23.42 -34.14 2.47
C ASN A 247 -22.78 -33.59 1.19
N ASN A 248 -23.58 -33.49 0.14
CA ASN A 248 -23.33 -32.64 -1.03
C ASN A 248 -23.92 -31.27 -0.74
N ASP A 249 -23.39 -30.26 -1.46
CA ASP A 249 -23.89 -28.88 -1.58
C ASP A 249 -23.71 -28.02 -0.31
N ASP A 250 -23.15 -26.81 -0.36
CA ASP A 250 -22.83 -25.90 -1.45
C ASP A 250 -21.57 -25.11 -1.09
N GLY A 251 -20.87 -24.59 -2.11
CA GLY A 251 -19.74 -23.70 -1.90
C GLY A 251 -20.18 -22.39 -1.26
N ASP A 252 -19.43 -21.97 -0.25
CA ASP A 252 -19.07 -20.57 -0.10
C ASP A 252 -17.56 -20.52 0.11
N ASN A 253 -16.93 -19.98 -0.92
CA ASN A 253 -15.53 -19.60 -0.89
C ASN A 253 -15.55 -18.15 -0.40
N ASP A 254 -15.76 -17.97 0.91
CA ASP A 254 -15.65 -16.67 1.55
C ASP A 254 -14.16 -16.30 1.56
N ASN A 255 -13.74 -15.71 0.44
CA ASN A 255 -12.71 -14.69 0.43
C ASN A 255 -13.28 -13.51 1.24
N ASP A 256 -13.22 -13.62 2.56
CA ASP A 256 -13.35 -12.49 3.45
C ASP A 256 -12.04 -11.69 3.28
N HIS A 257 -12.02 -10.88 2.22
CA HIS A 257 -11.10 -9.78 2.10
C HIS A 257 -11.44 -8.85 3.26
N ASP A 258 -10.70 -9.00 4.35
CA ASP A 258 -10.59 -8.01 5.40
C ASP A 258 -10.38 -6.66 4.71
N SER A 259 -11.46 -5.89 4.59
CA SER A 259 -11.52 -4.64 3.83
C SER A 259 -10.80 -3.57 4.65
N GLN A 260 -9.47 -3.62 4.63
CA GLN A 260 -8.58 -2.71 5.34
C GLN A 260 -8.25 -1.50 4.44
N GLY A 261 -9.28 -0.75 4.04
CA GLY A 261 -9.19 0.50 3.27
C GLY A 261 -9.69 1.73 4.05
N PRO A 262 -9.17 2.95 3.79
CA PRO A 262 -9.46 4.16 4.56
C PRO A 262 -10.70 4.90 4.01
N ASP A 263 -11.79 4.99 4.75
CA ASP A 263 -13.10 4.78 4.12
C ASP A 263 -14.25 5.74 4.51
N THR A 264 -14.03 6.92 5.09
CA THR A 264 -15.16 7.85 5.35
C THR A 264 -14.94 9.28 4.88
N ALA A 265 -16.02 9.88 4.37
CA ALA A 265 -16.13 11.31 4.17
C ALA A 265 -17.53 11.77 4.56
N SER A 266 -17.64 13.02 5.03
CA SER A 266 -18.93 13.64 5.38
C SER A 266 -19.07 15.02 4.76
N LEU A 267 -20.29 15.38 4.38
CA LEU A 267 -20.63 16.68 3.79
C LEU A 267 -21.49 17.47 4.78
N SER A 268 -21.09 18.71 5.06
CA SER A 268 -21.85 19.61 5.94
C SER A 268 -22.11 20.98 5.29
N LEU A 269 -23.24 21.57 5.66
CA LEU A 269 -23.62 22.94 5.27
C LEU A 269 -23.04 23.95 6.27
N ILE A 270 -22.21 24.89 5.78
CA ILE A 270 -21.70 26.00 6.60
C ILE A 270 -22.67 27.20 6.55
N ASP A 271 -23.06 27.64 5.35
CA ASP A 271 -23.95 28.80 5.16
C ASP A 271 -24.70 28.70 3.82
N SER A 272 -25.81 29.44 3.66
CA SER A 272 -26.56 29.49 2.41
C SER A 272 -27.18 30.87 2.12
N TRP A 273 -27.25 31.24 0.85
CA TRP A 273 -27.89 32.46 0.38
C TRP A 273 -28.60 32.23 -0.97
N ASP A 274 -29.24 33.26 -1.51
CA ASP A 274 -30.07 33.12 -2.71
C ASP A 274 -29.26 32.58 -3.90
N GLY A 275 -29.52 31.31 -4.25
CA GLY A 275 -28.90 30.60 -5.36
C GLY A 275 -27.51 30.03 -5.12
N SER A 276 -26.94 30.09 -3.91
CA SER A 276 -25.65 29.45 -3.60
C SER A 276 -25.50 29.07 -2.12
N TRP A 277 -24.54 28.21 -1.83
CA TRP A 277 -24.27 27.75 -0.47
C TRP A 277 -22.79 27.43 -0.28
N HIS A 278 -22.33 27.49 0.97
CA HIS A 278 -20.99 27.16 1.41
C HIS A 278 -21.02 25.77 2.05
N GLY A 279 -20.33 24.82 1.43
CA GLY A 279 -20.19 23.45 1.91
C GLY A 279 -18.80 23.15 2.45
N LYS A 280 -18.73 22.18 3.35
CA LYS A 280 -17.49 21.56 3.82
C LYS A 280 -17.59 20.06 3.67
N VAL A 281 -16.58 19.46 3.06
CA VAL A 281 -16.37 18.01 3.11
C VAL A 281 -15.25 17.72 4.08
N THR A 282 -15.48 16.79 5.00
CA THR A 282 -14.48 16.25 5.90
C THR A 282 -14.13 14.85 5.43
N VAL A 283 -12.86 14.58 5.15
CA VAL A 283 -12.36 13.23 4.85
C VAL A 283 -11.70 12.71 6.11
N THR A 284 -12.07 11.52 6.55
CA THR A 284 -11.62 10.94 7.81
C THR A 284 -10.98 9.59 7.56
N ASN A 285 -9.84 9.36 8.20
CA ASN A 285 -9.17 8.07 8.17
C ASN A 285 -9.67 7.21 9.33
N SER A 286 -10.84 6.62 9.11
CA SER A 286 -11.61 5.77 10.01
C SER A 286 -10.95 4.44 10.33
N ASN A 287 -10.64 3.76 9.23
CA ASN A 287 -10.16 2.41 9.04
C ASN A 287 -8.77 2.09 9.60
N GLY A 288 -8.65 1.42 10.75
CA GLY A 288 -7.39 0.74 11.11
C GLY A 288 -6.26 1.64 11.64
N THR A 289 -5.01 1.15 11.57
CA THR A 289 -3.84 1.78 12.25
C THR A 289 -2.89 2.52 11.32
N LEU A 290 -3.20 2.59 10.02
CA LEU A 290 -2.32 3.16 9.01
C LEU A 290 -2.79 4.56 8.59
N PRO A 291 -1.88 5.50 8.33
CA PRO A 291 -2.25 6.83 7.82
C PRO A 291 -2.76 6.76 6.38
N MET A 292 -3.78 7.56 6.05
CA MET A 292 -4.23 7.83 4.69
C MET A 292 -3.26 8.84 4.06
N LEU A 293 -2.59 8.47 2.98
CA LEU A 293 -1.45 9.25 2.44
C LEU A 293 -1.86 10.28 1.39
N ASN A 294 -2.98 10.02 0.71
CA ASN A 294 -3.67 10.90 -0.20
C ASN A 294 -5.18 10.63 -0.09
N TRP A 295 -5.97 11.59 -0.56
CA TRP A 295 -7.40 11.38 -0.73
C TRP A 295 -7.86 11.96 -2.06
N THR A 296 -8.64 11.15 -2.78
CA THR A 296 -9.38 11.53 -3.97
C THR A 296 -10.83 11.19 -3.70
N LEU A 297 -11.66 12.23 -3.57
CA LEU A 297 -13.09 12.07 -3.46
C LEU A 297 -13.72 12.29 -4.82
N SER A 298 -14.54 11.35 -5.27
CA SER A 298 -15.24 11.50 -6.54
C SER A 298 -16.69 11.05 -6.46
N TRP A 299 -17.55 11.64 -7.28
CA TRP A 299 -18.98 11.34 -7.29
C TRP A 299 -19.62 11.74 -8.62
N ASP A 300 -20.79 11.16 -8.89
CA ASP A 300 -21.63 11.51 -10.02
C ASP A 300 -22.69 12.54 -9.59
N GLY A 301 -23.04 13.44 -10.51
CA GLY A 301 -23.99 14.51 -10.24
C GLY A 301 -23.39 15.62 -9.36
N GLY A 302 -24.12 16.06 -8.34
CA GLY A 302 -23.67 17.08 -7.41
C GLY A 302 -23.87 18.53 -7.88
N PRO A 303 -23.45 19.49 -7.06
CA PRO A 303 -23.60 20.91 -7.35
C PRO A 303 -22.55 21.39 -8.36
N GLN A 304 -22.82 22.53 -9.00
CA GLN A 304 -21.78 23.24 -9.76
C GLN A 304 -20.98 24.13 -8.82
N PHE A 305 -19.65 24.00 -8.85
CA PHE A 305 -18.77 24.82 -8.01
C PHE A 305 -18.47 26.18 -8.63
N SER A 306 -18.58 27.22 -7.82
CA SER A 306 -18.10 28.57 -8.15
C SER A 306 -16.67 28.80 -7.67
N SER A 307 -16.29 28.16 -6.55
CA SER A 307 -14.93 28.13 -6.01
C SER A 307 -14.80 26.95 -5.05
N LEU A 308 -13.58 26.43 -4.91
CA LEU A 308 -13.22 25.35 -4.00
C LEU A 308 -11.80 25.64 -3.48
N TRP A 309 -11.52 25.35 -2.21
CA TRP A 309 -10.19 25.49 -1.61
C TRP A 309 -9.87 24.30 -0.69
N ASN A 310 -8.57 24.10 -0.45
CA ASN A 310 -8.00 22.93 0.22
C ASN A 310 -8.29 21.61 -0.52
N GLY A 311 -8.55 21.68 -1.83
CA GLY A 311 -8.68 20.55 -2.74
C GLY A 311 -8.50 21.01 -4.18
N ILE A 312 -8.18 20.08 -5.06
CA ILE A 312 -7.94 20.31 -6.49
C ILE A 312 -9.11 19.71 -7.25
N LEU A 313 -9.97 20.57 -7.78
CA LEU A 313 -11.13 20.16 -8.57
C LEU A 313 -10.72 19.77 -9.99
N SER A 314 -11.07 18.55 -10.39
CA SER A 314 -10.95 18.03 -11.75
C SER A 314 -12.25 17.31 -12.17
N SER A 315 -12.27 16.74 -13.38
CA SER A 315 -13.45 16.04 -13.91
C SER A 315 -13.03 14.89 -14.82
N GLU A 316 -13.65 13.73 -14.64
CA GLU A 316 -13.48 12.55 -15.49
C GLU A 316 -14.80 12.24 -16.20
N GLY A 317 -14.96 12.75 -17.43
CA GLY A 317 -16.25 12.70 -18.12
C GLY A 317 -17.28 13.58 -17.39
N ASP A 318 -18.37 12.95 -16.93
CA ASP A 318 -19.43 13.62 -16.15
C ASP A 318 -19.24 13.46 -14.63
N ARG A 319 -18.17 12.77 -14.20
CA ARG A 319 -17.84 12.55 -12.79
C ARG A 319 -17.01 13.71 -12.24
N THR A 320 -17.40 14.20 -11.07
CA THR A 320 -16.64 15.22 -10.34
C THR A 320 -15.55 14.54 -9.51
N VAL A 321 -14.34 15.07 -9.55
CA VAL A 321 -13.19 14.55 -8.80
C VAL A 321 -12.54 15.70 -8.03
N VAL A 322 -12.30 15.49 -6.74
CA VAL A 322 -11.57 16.42 -5.88
C VAL A 322 -10.42 15.67 -5.25
N ASP A 323 -9.21 16.02 -5.66
CA ASP A 323 -7.98 15.51 -5.08
C ASP A 323 -7.53 16.40 -3.92
N ASN A 324 -6.78 15.82 -2.99
CA ASN A 324 -6.12 16.59 -1.96
C ASN A 324 -5.14 17.61 -2.54
N GLU A 325 -4.95 18.72 -1.83
CA GLU A 325 -3.80 19.58 -2.04
C GLU A 325 -2.54 18.89 -1.52
N HIS A 326 -1.37 19.29 -2.04
CA HIS A 326 -0.08 18.69 -1.69
C HIS A 326 0.27 18.71 -0.18
N TRP A 327 -0.44 19.50 0.63
CA TRP A 327 -0.19 19.67 2.07
C TRP A 327 -1.25 19.03 2.97
N ASN A 328 -2.36 18.51 2.42
CA ASN A 328 -3.46 17.94 3.22
C ASN A 328 -3.92 16.54 2.79
N GLY A 329 -3.13 15.84 1.98
CA GLY A 329 -3.37 14.45 1.62
C GLY A 329 -3.08 13.46 2.74
N TYR A 330 -2.13 13.78 3.61
CA TYR A 330 -1.75 12.94 4.75
C TYR A 330 -2.72 13.13 5.92
N ILE A 331 -3.34 12.04 6.38
CA ILE A 331 -4.26 11.96 7.52
C ILE A 331 -3.83 10.78 8.39
N GLU A 332 -3.46 11.00 9.65
CA GLU A 332 -3.13 9.90 10.57
C GLU A 332 -4.33 8.96 10.80
N ALA A 333 -4.11 7.77 11.35
CA ALA A 333 -5.21 6.90 11.78
C ALA A 333 -6.08 7.61 12.82
N GLY A 334 -7.40 7.65 12.58
CA GLY A 334 -8.38 8.36 13.41
C GLY A 334 -8.44 9.88 13.21
N ASP A 335 -7.58 10.46 12.35
CA ASP A 335 -7.57 11.89 12.06
C ASP A 335 -8.47 12.24 10.87
N SER A 336 -8.65 13.55 10.65
CA SER A 336 -9.44 14.08 9.54
C SER A 336 -8.81 15.31 8.90
N THR A 337 -9.16 15.54 7.63
CA THR A 337 -8.87 16.77 6.90
C THR A 337 -10.14 17.28 6.24
N SER A 338 -10.10 18.48 5.65
CA SER A 338 -11.29 19.03 5.02
C SER A 338 -10.98 19.96 3.85
N PHE A 339 -11.89 19.94 2.88
CA PHE A 339 -11.98 20.95 1.84
C PHE A 339 -13.34 21.63 1.89
N GLU A 340 -13.38 22.86 1.39
CA GLU A 340 -14.58 23.70 1.42
C GLU A 340 -14.80 24.33 0.06
N PHE A 341 -16.05 24.69 -0.22
CA PHE A 341 -16.43 25.22 -1.51
C PHE A 341 -17.67 26.10 -1.44
N ILE A 342 -17.82 26.94 -2.47
CA ILE A 342 -19.09 27.63 -2.75
C ILE A 342 -19.75 26.98 -3.96
N ALA A 343 -20.93 26.42 -3.75
CA ALA A 343 -21.74 25.73 -4.75
C ALA A 343 -22.95 26.56 -5.18
N LEU A 344 -23.34 26.42 -6.45
CA LEU A 344 -24.57 27.01 -6.99
C LEU A 344 -25.76 26.07 -6.78
N GLY A 345 -26.95 26.64 -6.59
CA GLY A 345 -28.20 25.90 -6.43
C GLY A 345 -28.64 25.81 -4.97
N SER A 346 -29.37 24.75 -4.63
CA SER A 346 -29.94 24.49 -3.30
C SER A 346 -29.26 23.31 -2.61
N TRP A 347 -29.14 23.40 -1.29
CA TRP A 347 -28.80 22.28 -0.41
C TRP A 347 -30.05 21.44 -0.04
N PRO A 348 -29.93 20.11 0.16
CA PRO A 348 -28.74 19.29 -0.06
C PRO A 348 -28.54 18.97 -1.55
N PRO A 349 -27.29 18.80 -2.01
CA PRO A 349 -27.03 18.31 -3.36
C PRO A 349 -27.42 16.84 -3.50
N ASN A 350 -27.68 16.40 -4.73
CA ASN A 350 -27.76 14.98 -5.04
C ASN A 350 -26.39 14.53 -5.57
N MET A 351 -25.69 13.73 -4.79
CA MET A 351 -24.42 13.10 -5.16
C MET A 351 -24.61 11.58 -5.06
N SER A 352 -24.13 10.84 -6.04
CA SER A 352 -24.29 9.38 -6.10
C SER A 352 -22.99 8.72 -6.55
N ASN A 353 -22.86 7.40 -6.31
CA ASN A 353 -21.66 6.62 -6.62
C ASN A 353 -20.41 7.29 -6.06
N VAL A 354 -20.46 7.66 -4.78
CA VAL A 354 -19.36 8.38 -4.15
C VAL A 354 -18.24 7.39 -3.88
N THR A 355 -17.03 7.74 -4.28
CA THR A 355 -15.85 6.96 -3.93
C THR A 355 -14.78 7.82 -3.28
N LEU A 356 -14.13 7.25 -2.26
CA LEU A 356 -12.91 7.77 -1.66
C LEU A 356 -11.77 6.82 -2.01
N ASN A 357 -10.76 7.33 -2.73
CA ASN A 357 -9.62 6.52 -3.21
C ASN A 357 -10.05 5.27 -4.01
N GLY A 358 -11.20 5.35 -4.70
CA GLY A 358 -11.74 4.24 -5.49
C GLY A 358 -12.63 3.27 -4.72
N PHE A 359 -12.73 3.39 -3.39
CA PHE A 359 -13.66 2.61 -2.57
C PHE A 359 -15.02 3.30 -2.49
N ASP A 360 -16.10 2.56 -2.66
CA ASP A 360 -17.46 3.07 -2.48
C ASP A 360 -17.66 3.46 -1.00
N ILE A 361 -18.11 4.69 -0.77
CA ILE A 361 -18.41 5.21 0.58
C ILE A 361 -19.77 5.89 0.60
N ASP A 362 -20.39 5.95 1.78
CA ASP A 362 -21.51 6.85 2.00
C ASP A 362 -21.00 8.23 2.43
N LEU A 363 -21.58 9.30 1.87
CA LEU A 363 -21.28 10.67 2.29
C LEU A 363 -22.20 11.01 3.44
N GLY A 364 -21.74 10.75 4.66
CA GLY A 364 -22.47 11.11 5.88
C GLY A 364 -22.87 12.59 5.83
N ASP A 365 -24.15 12.90 6.01
CA ASP A 365 -24.72 14.22 5.72
C ASP A 365 -24.43 15.29 6.79
N GLY A 366 -23.48 15.00 7.68
CA GLY A 366 -23.09 15.90 8.76
C GLY A 366 -24.19 16.10 9.81
N SER A 367 -25.21 15.24 9.84
CA SER A 367 -25.92 14.94 11.09
C SER A 367 -24.97 14.14 12.00
N ASP A 368 -24.91 14.49 13.28
CA ASP A 368 -23.89 14.09 14.27
C ASP A 368 -23.93 12.57 14.65
N ASP A 369 -24.21 11.65 13.73
CA ASP A 369 -24.48 10.24 14.06
C ASP A 369 -23.42 9.22 13.58
N ASP A 370 -22.39 9.60 12.81
CA ASP A 370 -21.41 8.63 12.28
C ASP A 370 -19.95 8.95 12.61
N ALA A 371 -19.49 8.47 13.77
CA ALA A 371 -18.09 8.17 14.02
C ALA A 371 -17.88 6.65 13.89
N ILE A 372 -17.52 6.22 12.69
CA ILE A 372 -16.54 5.16 12.41
C ILE A 372 -16.58 3.96 13.38
N GLY A 373 -17.21 2.89 12.90
CA GLY A 373 -16.95 1.53 13.36
C GLY A 373 -17.94 0.92 14.34
N CYS A 374 -19.01 1.63 14.72
CA CYS A 374 -19.98 1.06 15.66
C CYS A 374 -21.44 1.39 15.37
N ASN A 375 -21.91 1.03 14.16
CA ASN A 375 -23.31 1.23 13.75
C ASN A 375 -24.34 0.60 14.71
N GLY A 376 -23.92 -0.34 15.57
CA GLY A 376 -24.77 -0.94 16.58
C GLY A 376 -24.75 -0.26 17.96
N ASP A 377 -23.88 0.72 18.21
CA ASP A 377 -23.74 1.38 19.53
C ASP A 377 -24.68 2.59 19.62
N VAL A 378 -25.97 2.29 19.77
CA VAL A 378 -27.04 3.30 19.85
C VAL A 378 -26.91 4.17 21.11
N ASN A 379 -26.25 3.64 22.15
CA ASN A 379 -26.13 4.31 23.43
C ASN A 379 -24.79 5.07 23.64
N LEU A 380 -23.86 4.93 22.69
CA LEU A 380 -22.56 5.58 22.60
C LEU A 380 -21.62 5.25 23.78
N ASP A 381 -21.68 4.04 24.31
CA ASP A 381 -20.78 3.58 25.38
C ASP A 381 -19.56 2.79 24.88
N ASN A 382 -19.40 2.71 23.57
CA ASN A 382 -18.37 1.99 22.82
C ASN A 382 -18.49 0.46 22.97
N VAL A 383 -19.68 -0.05 23.26
CA VAL A 383 -19.99 -1.48 23.29
C VAL A 383 -21.37 -1.72 22.70
N VAL A 384 -21.46 -2.51 21.62
CA VAL A 384 -22.74 -3.03 21.13
C VAL A 384 -23.13 -4.22 22.00
N ASP A 385 -24.13 -4.03 22.84
CA ASP A 385 -24.66 -5.10 23.68
C ASP A 385 -26.20 -5.12 23.74
N VAL A 386 -26.72 -5.80 24.77
CA VAL A 386 -28.15 -5.96 24.95
C VAL A 386 -28.85 -4.63 25.22
N LEU A 387 -28.15 -3.61 25.71
CA LEU A 387 -28.70 -2.29 25.97
C LEU A 387 -29.04 -1.57 24.65
N ASP A 388 -28.21 -1.70 23.62
CA ASP A 388 -28.46 -1.14 22.30
C ASP A 388 -29.63 -1.83 21.60
N LEU A 389 -29.65 -3.16 21.67
CA LEU A 389 -30.79 -3.94 21.15
C LEU A 389 -32.12 -3.51 21.79
N LEU A 390 -32.10 -3.23 23.09
CA LEU A 390 -33.29 -2.78 23.80
C LEU A 390 -33.73 -1.37 23.38
N LEU A 391 -32.80 -0.49 23.00
CA LEU A 391 -33.12 0.84 22.47
C LEU A 391 -33.80 0.75 21.09
N VAL A 392 -33.31 -0.14 20.21
CA VAL A 392 -33.95 -0.39 18.90
C VAL A 392 -35.35 -0.98 19.09
N LEU A 393 -35.50 -1.95 19.99
CA LEU A 393 -36.81 -2.55 20.29
C LEU A 393 -37.80 -1.57 20.92
N ASP A 394 -37.34 -0.62 21.73
CA ASP A 394 -38.18 0.42 22.32
C ASP A 394 -38.73 1.39 21.26
N ASN A 395 -38.04 1.51 20.12
CA ASN A 395 -38.44 2.36 18.99
C ASN A 395 -39.11 1.59 17.84
N TRP A 396 -39.44 0.31 18.02
CA TRP A 396 -39.97 -0.56 16.96
C TRP A 396 -41.19 0.02 16.21
N ASN A 397 -41.16 -0.02 14.87
CA ASN A 397 -42.05 0.62 13.91
C ASN A 397 -42.07 2.17 13.94
N SER A 398 -41.10 2.82 14.57
CA SER A 398 -40.96 4.27 14.45
C SER A 398 -40.66 4.64 13.00
N THR A 399 -41.33 5.68 12.49
CA THR A 399 -41.02 6.31 11.19
C THR A 399 -40.73 7.80 11.38
N GLU A 400 -40.36 8.21 12.60
CA GLU A 400 -39.98 9.59 12.89
C GLU A 400 -38.61 9.87 12.24
N PRO A 401 -38.50 10.90 11.37
CA PRO A 401 -37.24 11.22 10.71
C PRO A 401 -36.12 11.53 11.72
N GLY A 402 -34.94 10.92 11.52
CA GLY A 402 -33.79 11.07 12.42
C GLY A 402 -33.94 10.33 13.75
N ASN A 403 -34.68 9.21 13.76
CA ASN A 403 -34.67 8.31 14.91
C ASN A 403 -33.32 7.58 14.96
N ALA A 404 -32.57 7.74 16.05
CA ALA A 404 -31.26 7.09 16.24
C ALA A 404 -31.30 5.54 16.29
N SER A 405 -32.49 4.94 16.27
CA SER A 405 -32.69 3.49 16.15
C SER A 405 -33.00 3.02 14.73
N ASP A 406 -33.09 3.93 13.75
CA ASP A 406 -33.19 3.67 12.31
C ASP A 406 -31.76 3.63 11.74
N LEU A 407 -31.11 2.49 11.97
CA LEU A 407 -29.69 2.27 11.74
C LEU A 407 -29.38 1.96 10.27
N ASP A 408 -30.34 1.42 9.50
CA ASP A 408 -30.17 1.19 8.07
C ASP A 408 -30.67 2.37 7.20
N GLY A 409 -31.27 3.39 7.83
CA GLY A 409 -31.70 4.63 7.19
C GLY A 409 -32.87 4.44 6.22
N ASP A 410 -33.60 3.32 6.29
CA ASP A 410 -34.72 3.03 5.38
C ASP A 410 -35.99 3.83 5.74
N GLY A 411 -35.98 4.54 6.88
CA GLY A 411 -37.06 5.38 7.37
C GLY A 411 -38.04 4.65 8.29
N VAL A 412 -37.76 3.40 8.67
CA VAL A 412 -38.56 2.63 9.64
C VAL A 412 -37.72 1.72 10.53
N VAL A 413 -37.85 1.89 11.85
CA VAL A 413 -37.23 0.98 12.82
C VAL A 413 -37.89 -0.40 12.77
N ALA A 414 -37.22 -1.37 12.17
CA ALA A 414 -37.69 -2.71 11.88
C ALA A 414 -36.55 -3.75 11.98
N VAL A 415 -36.74 -4.87 11.30
CA VAL A 415 -35.83 -6.02 11.43
C VAL A 415 -34.43 -5.71 10.87
N GLY A 416 -34.31 -4.77 9.93
CA GLY A 416 -33.04 -4.34 9.37
C GLY A 416 -32.11 -3.78 10.45
N ASP A 417 -32.63 -2.92 11.33
CA ASP A 417 -31.86 -2.32 12.43
C ASP A 417 -31.39 -3.34 13.47
N ILE A 418 -32.20 -4.36 13.75
CA ILE A 418 -31.78 -5.45 14.64
C ILE A 418 -30.61 -6.24 14.04
N LEU A 419 -30.59 -6.42 12.72
CA LEU A 419 -29.49 -7.15 12.08
C LEU A 419 -28.17 -6.38 12.23
N ILE A 420 -28.21 -5.05 12.17
CA ILE A 420 -27.04 -4.18 12.41
C ILE A 420 -26.51 -4.33 13.85
N ILE A 421 -27.40 -4.36 14.85
CA ILE A 421 -27.01 -4.61 16.26
C ILE A 421 -26.34 -5.99 16.42
N LEU A 422 -26.89 -7.01 15.77
CA LEU A 422 -26.36 -8.38 15.88
C LEU A 422 -25.02 -8.55 15.15
N GLU A 423 -24.83 -7.84 14.05
CA GLU A 423 -23.60 -7.82 13.26
C GLU A 423 -22.47 -7.11 14.01
N GLY A 424 -22.76 -6.01 14.70
CA GLY A 424 -21.79 -5.23 15.47
C GLY A 424 -21.53 -5.72 16.90
N TRP A 425 -22.11 -6.84 17.35
CA TRP A 425 -22.12 -7.23 18.77
C TRP A 425 -20.72 -7.39 19.39
N GLY A 426 -20.40 -6.57 20.39
CA GLY A 426 -19.09 -6.57 21.04
C GLY A 426 -18.58 -5.16 21.32
N ASN A 427 -17.30 -5.06 21.71
CA ASN A 427 -16.66 -3.75 21.88
C ASN A 427 -16.42 -3.10 20.52
N CYS A 428 -16.66 -1.81 20.42
CA CYS A 428 -16.30 -1.02 19.25
C CYS A 428 -14.76 -0.89 19.13
N PRO A 429 -14.20 -0.77 17.91
CA PRO A 429 -12.76 -0.60 17.66
C PRO A 429 -12.11 0.60 18.36
#